data_AF-A0A142XFH6-F1
#
_entry.id   AF-A0A142XFH6-F1
#
_cell.length_a   1.000
_cell.length_b   1.000
_cell.length_c   1.000
_cell.angle_alpha   90.00
_cell.angle_beta   90.00
_cell.angle_gamma   90.00
#
_symmetry.space_group_name_H-M   'P 1'
#
loop_
_entity.id
_entity.type
_entity.pdbx_description
1 polymer ?
#
loop_
_entity_poly.entity_id
_entity_poly.type
_entity_poly.pdbx_seq_one_letter_code
_entity_poly.pdbx_strand_id
1 'polypeptide(L)'
;MAGLPEQQEALDFLAELDPFLAPRTALFWGNLLGVVRHGGFVPWDDDIDLLLPRTEVPALEAFCAARGIGVVHHRAHFLKLFRRDGAVCRDDLPWRWPFVDVFPYDVFGGQVVTRFAGRFYRFPVPQILPLRPVLFEGVLRLAPACPLAVLRTLYGDYGTYEVKTYDHQAEQSVPLDEIVERVNAAHRRRAPAPDGAHSAFAPVAGAALAKGRGRVIDLGPAPADAAYLRAQGFEVDAWAPRPGGGADAWAADLSGYGRVYCSRVLPTLSARQQRALLRCIAGVGSGTVVCLEFQDPADAAGLTPVANDQRLFFDGGHFRWLLGANEVMYALGAGFGVLHHALGRFGPTPTSDPVLTQLILIKL
;
A
#
# COMPACT_ATOMS: atom_id res chain seq x y z
N MET A 1 -14.62 2.92 -0.99
CA MET A 1 -14.99 3.95 0.00
C MET A 1 -15.70 5.09 -0.74
N ALA A 2 -16.30 6.09 -0.08
CA ALA A 2 -16.62 7.33 -0.80
C ALA A 2 -15.81 8.43 -0.15
N GLY A 3 -14.93 8.97 -0.97
CA GLY A 3 -14.17 10.17 -0.71
C GLY A 3 -14.91 11.39 -1.23
N LEU A 4 -14.15 12.48 -1.39
CA LEU A 4 -14.62 13.71 -2.02
C LEU A 4 -14.99 13.44 -3.50
N PRO A 5 -16.03 14.08 -4.06
CA PRO A 5 -16.35 13.97 -5.49
C PRO A 5 -15.14 14.20 -6.40
N GLU A 6 -14.29 15.15 -6.03
CA GLU A 6 -13.06 15.53 -6.71
C GLU A 6 -12.06 14.36 -6.73
N GLN A 7 -11.93 13.59 -5.64
CA GLN A 7 -11.11 12.38 -5.62
C GLN A 7 -11.59 11.34 -6.64
N GLN A 8 -12.92 11.19 -6.82
CA GLN A 8 -13.45 10.28 -7.83
C GLN A 8 -13.14 10.76 -9.25
N GLU A 9 -13.27 12.06 -9.51
CA GLU A 9 -12.91 12.64 -10.81
C GLU A 9 -11.41 12.45 -11.13
N ALA A 10 -10.54 12.60 -10.14
CA ALA A 10 -9.11 12.34 -10.27
C ALA A 10 -8.81 10.85 -10.53
N LEU A 11 -9.49 9.94 -9.82
CA LEU A 11 -9.36 8.48 -10.04
C LEU A 11 -9.83 8.06 -11.43
N ASP A 12 -10.95 8.60 -11.91
CA ASP A 12 -11.49 8.31 -13.23
C ASP A 12 -10.51 8.77 -14.31
N PHE A 13 -9.91 9.95 -14.14
CA PHE A 13 -8.87 10.43 -15.05
C PHE A 13 -7.58 9.61 -14.97
N LEU A 14 -7.14 9.21 -13.78
CA LEU A 14 -6.00 8.29 -13.63
C LEU A 14 -6.25 6.97 -14.37
N ALA A 15 -7.48 6.42 -14.30
CA ALA A 15 -7.84 5.19 -14.99
C ALA A 15 -7.70 5.30 -16.53
N GLU A 16 -7.93 6.48 -17.12
CA GLU A 16 -7.67 6.74 -18.54
C GLU A 16 -6.17 6.69 -18.89
N LEU A 17 -5.32 7.06 -17.94
CA LEU A 17 -3.86 7.11 -18.08
C LEU A 17 -3.16 5.78 -17.73
N ASP A 18 -3.86 4.90 -17.02
CA ASP A 18 -3.35 3.62 -16.53
C ASP A 18 -2.72 2.68 -17.56
N PRO A 19 -3.17 2.62 -18.83
CA PRO A 19 -2.47 1.84 -19.85
C PRO A 19 -0.98 2.19 -19.95
N PHE A 20 -0.60 3.43 -19.62
CA PHE A 20 0.79 3.86 -19.54
C PHE A 20 1.32 3.86 -18.10
N LEU A 21 0.61 4.52 -17.17
CA LEU A 21 1.14 4.86 -15.85
C LEU A 21 1.17 3.68 -14.88
N ALA A 22 0.12 2.86 -14.83
CA ALA A 22 -0.03 1.81 -13.81
C ALA A 22 1.19 0.87 -13.64
N PRO A 23 1.85 0.38 -14.72
CA PRO A 23 3.03 -0.48 -14.58
C PRO A 23 4.36 0.28 -14.39
N ARG A 24 4.38 1.62 -14.51
CA ARG A 24 5.61 2.44 -14.60
C ARG A 24 5.80 3.42 -13.44
N THR A 25 4.73 3.81 -12.77
CA THR A 25 4.77 4.86 -11.75
C THR A 25 4.53 4.33 -10.36
N ALA A 26 5.17 4.95 -9.38
CA ALA A 26 4.88 4.74 -7.96
C ALA A 26 4.09 5.91 -7.39
N LEU A 27 3.17 5.67 -6.45
CA LEU A 27 2.54 6.71 -5.65
C LEU A 27 3.61 7.48 -4.89
N PHE A 28 3.48 8.80 -4.87
CA PHE A 28 4.42 9.70 -4.23
C PHE A 28 3.68 10.73 -3.36
N TRP A 29 4.43 11.54 -2.60
CA TRP A 29 3.88 12.67 -1.83
C TRP A 29 2.58 12.35 -1.06
N GLY A 30 1.50 13.08 -1.34
CA GLY A 30 0.23 13.02 -0.61
C GLY A 30 -0.44 11.67 -0.74
N ASN A 31 -0.40 11.05 -1.92
CA ASN A 31 -1.01 9.74 -2.12
C ASN A 31 -0.20 8.61 -1.49
N LEU A 32 1.14 8.71 -1.45
CA LEU A 32 1.95 7.75 -0.67
C LEU A 32 1.63 7.86 0.83
N LEU A 33 1.46 9.09 1.33
CA LEU A 33 1.07 9.36 2.71
C LEU A 33 -0.34 8.82 3.01
N GLY A 34 -1.28 9.05 2.10
CA GLY A 34 -2.65 8.58 2.18
C GLY A 34 -2.72 7.05 2.23
N VAL A 35 -1.98 6.35 1.38
CA VAL A 35 -1.87 4.89 1.44
C VAL A 35 -1.41 4.42 2.81
N VAL A 36 -0.36 5.06 3.35
CA VAL A 36 0.22 4.69 4.64
C VAL A 36 -0.73 4.93 5.80
N ARG A 37 -1.48 6.04 5.80
CA ARG A 37 -2.35 6.42 6.91
C ARG A 37 -3.80 5.91 6.78
N HIS A 38 -4.28 5.75 5.56
CA HIS A 38 -5.71 5.62 5.26
C HIS A 38 -6.03 4.52 4.24
N GLY A 39 -5.04 3.90 3.60
CA GLY A 39 -5.27 2.92 2.53
C GLY A 39 -5.82 3.52 1.23
N GLY A 40 -5.69 4.83 1.07
CA GLY A 40 -6.35 5.59 0.01
C GLY A 40 -5.88 7.05 0.01
N PHE A 41 -6.75 7.99 -0.32
CA PHE A 41 -6.44 9.41 -0.20
C PHE A 41 -6.25 9.85 1.25
N VAL A 42 -5.47 10.91 1.44
CA VAL A 42 -5.64 11.74 2.64
C VAL A 42 -7.03 12.39 2.54
N PRO A 43 -7.87 12.41 3.60
CA PRO A 43 -9.30 12.71 3.46
C PRO A 43 -9.66 14.06 2.80
N TRP A 44 -8.76 15.04 2.86
CA TRP A 44 -8.91 16.39 2.31
C TRP A 44 -8.08 16.65 1.04
N ASP A 45 -7.30 15.68 0.59
CA ASP A 45 -6.42 15.80 -0.58
C ASP A 45 -7.16 15.27 -1.81
N ASP A 46 -7.05 15.93 -2.94
CA ASP A 46 -7.84 15.66 -4.15
C ASP A 46 -6.98 15.38 -5.39
N ASP A 47 -5.68 15.62 -5.34
CA ASP A 47 -4.75 15.39 -6.45
C ASP A 47 -4.02 14.04 -6.39
N ILE A 48 -3.35 13.70 -7.49
CA ILE A 48 -2.61 12.45 -7.66
C ILE A 48 -1.16 12.76 -8.03
N ASP A 49 -0.25 12.36 -7.15
CA ASP A 49 1.19 12.49 -7.24
C ASP A 49 1.85 11.14 -7.58
N LEU A 50 2.55 11.09 -8.72
CA LEU A 50 3.21 9.89 -9.22
C LEU A 50 4.70 10.12 -9.48
N LEU A 51 5.54 9.18 -9.07
CA LEU A 51 6.97 9.15 -9.36
C LEU A 51 7.22 8.31 -10.62
N LEU A 52 7.95 8.85 -11.61
CA LEU A 52 8.24 8.20 -12.91
C LEU A 52 9.73 8.34 -13.29
N PRO A 53 10.40 7.32 -13.88
CA PRO A 53 11.73 7.51 -14.43
C PRO A 53 11.74 8.61 -15.50
N ARG A 54 12.69 9.55 -15.43
CA ARG A 54 12.79 10.64 -16.41
C ARG A 54 12.95 10.14 -17.85
N THR A 55 13.58 8.97 -18.02
CA THR A 55 13.74 8.30 -19.32
C THR A 55 12.41 7.90 -19.97
N GLU A 56 11.32 7.75 -19.20
CA GLU A 56 9.99 7.42 -19.72
C GLU A 56 9.19 8.67 -20.14
N VAL A 57 9.64 9.88 -19.79
CA VAL A 57 8.90 11.12 -20.08
C VAL A 57 8.58 11.30 -21.57
N PRO A 58 9.52 11.09 -22.52
CA PRO A 58 9.19 11.21 -23.94
C PRO A 58 8.09 10.24 -24.40
N ALA A 59 8.07 9.03 -23.85
CA ALA A 59 7.05 8.03 -24.16
C ALA A 59 5.69 8.40 -23.55
N LEU A 60 5.68 8.98 -22.34
CA LEU A 60 4.47 9.52 -21.71
C LEU A 60 3.89 10.67 -22.54
N GLU A 61 4.72 11.61 -22.98
CA GLU A 61 4.28 12.73 -23.82
C GLU A 61 3.67 12.26 -25.13
N ALA A 62 4.31 11.29 -25.79
CA ALA A 62 3.76 10.67 -27.01
C ALA A 62 2.43 9.96 -26.75
N PHE A 63 2.32 9.22 -25.63
CA PHE A 63 1.09 8.57 -25.21
C PHE A 63 -0.06 9.58 -24.98
N CYS A 64 0.24 10.68 -24.29
CA CYS A 64 -0.72 11.75 -24.01
C CYS A 64 -1.14 12.47 -25.30
N ALA A 65 -0.18 12.83 -26.16
CA ALA A 65 -0.46 13.50 -27.43
C ALA A 65 -1.40 12.67 -28.32
N ALA A 66 -1.16 11.36 -28.42
CA ALA A 66 -1.99 10.44 -29.20
C ALA A 66 -3.45 10.32 -28.68
N ARG A 67 -3.71 10.75 -27.45
CA ARG A 67 -5.01 10.68 -26.77
C ARG A 67 -5.64 12.04 -26.52
N GLY A 68 -5.03 13.13 -26.99
CA GLY A 68 -5.51 14.49 -26.75
C GLY A 68 -5.38 14.94 -25.29
N ILE A 69 -4.56 14.26 -24.48
CA ILE A 69 -4.29 14.66 -23.09
C ILE A 69 -3.32 15.86 -23.09
N GLY A 70 -3.61 16.86 -22.26
CA GLY A 70 -2.75 18.01 -22.04
C GLY A 70 -1.55 17.63 -21.17
N VAL A 71 -0.37 18.18 -21.50
CA VAL A 71 0.86 18.01 -20.71
C VAL A 71 1.51 19.37 -20.55
N VAL A 72 1.79 19.76 -19.31
CA VAL A 72 2.55 20.97 -18.98
C VAL A 72 3.76 20.57 -18.14
N HIS A 73 4.94 21.06 -18.51
CA HIS A 73 6.12 21.03 -17.64
C HIS A 73 5.98 22.16 -16.63
N HIS A 74 5.58 21.82 -15.41
CA HIS A 74 5.36 22.79 -14.37
C HIS A 74 6.69 23.38 -13.89
N ARG A 75 6.68 24.69 -13.55
CA ARG A 75 7.88 25.42 -13.08
C ARG A 75 8.52 24.82 -11.84
N ALA A 76 7.77 24.03 -11.06
CA ALA A 76 8.27 23.33 -9.89
C ALA A 76 8.89 21.95 -10.18
N HIS A 77 9.18 21.63 -11.45
CA HIS A 77 9.91 20.44 -11.92
C HIS A 77 9.14 19.11 -11.92
N PHE A 78 7.84 19.15 -12.17
CA PHE A 78 7.00 17.99 -12.44
C PHE A 78 6.20 18.20 -13.73
N LEU A 79 5.61 17.16 -14.29
CA LEU A 79 4.64 17.25 -15.38
C LEU A 79 3.24 17.25 -14.80
N LYS A 80 2.38 18.15 -15.28
CA LYS A 80 0.94 18.12 -15.02
C LYS A 80 0.23 17.58 -16.25
N LEU A 81 -0.39 16.41 -16.10
CA LEU A 81 -1.23 15.78 -17.11
C LEU A 81 -2.66 16.18 -16.84
N PHE A 82 -3.42 16.61 -17.85
CA PHE A 82 -4.79 17.09 -17.63
C PHE A 82 -5.70 16.83 -18.81
N ARG A 83 -6.99 16.74 -18.51
CA ARG A 83 -8.03 16.61 -19.54
C ARG A 83 -8.28 17.97 -20.22
N ARG A 84 -8.14 18.05 -21.55
CA ARG A 84 -8.24 19.33 -22.28
C ARG A 84 -9.64 19.93 -22.30
N ASP A 85 -10.66 19.10 -22.29
CA ASP A 85 -12.08 19.45 -22.15
C ASP A 85 -12.53 19.49 -20.68
N GLY A 86 -11.58 19.44 -19.74
CA GLY A 86 -11.82 19.56 -18.31
C GLY A 86 -12.31 20.95 -17.86
N ALA A 87 -12.73 21.02 -16.60
CA ALA A 87 -13.14 22.26 -15.95
C ALA A 87 -11.96 23.24 -15.84
N VAL A 88 -12.24 24.53 -16.01
CA VAL A 88 -11.23 25.58 -15.79
C VAL A 88 -10.95 25.65 -14.30
N CYS A 89 -9.70 25.39 -13.88
CA CYS A 89 -9.27 25.63 -12.50
C CYS A 89 -9.20 27.14 -12.24
N ARG A 90 -8.40 27.84 -13.06
CA ARG A 90 -8.24 29.30 -13.09
C ARG A 90 -7.96 29.78 -14.51
N ASP A 91 -8.42 30.98 -14.84
CA ASP A 91 -8.31 31.55 -16.19
C ASP A 91 -6.87 31.81 -16.64
N ASP A 92 -5.95 32.02 -15.69
CA ASP A 92 -4.53 32.28 -15.97
C ASP A 92 -3.66 31.02 -16.07
N LEU A 93 -4.23 29.84 -15.86
CA LEU A 93 -3.51 28.57 -15.89
C LEU A 93 -3.71 27.85 -17.23
N PRO A 94 -2.65 27.22 -17.79
CA PRO A 94 -2.75 26.50 -19.05
C PRO A 94 -3.33 25.08 -18.91
N TRP A 95 -3.68 24.65 -17.69
CA TRP A 95 -4.24 23.34 -17.38
C TRP A 95 -5.66 23.43 -16.82
N ARG A 96 -6.32 22.27 -16.74
CA ARG A 96 -7.72 22.11 -16.37
C ARG A 96 -7.88 20.93 -15.41
N TRP A 97 -8.99 20.89 -14.71
CA TRP A 97 -9.38 19.79 -13.83
C TRP A 97 -10.17 18.72 -14.61
N PRO A 98 -9.96 17.42 -14.36
CA PRO A 98 -8.99 16.80 -13.45
C PRO A 98 -7.57 16.75 -14.02
N PHE A 99 -6.59 16.61 -13.12
CA PHE A 99 -5.18 16.45 -13.47
C PHE A 99 -4.44 15.42 -12.59
N VAL A 100 -3.27 14.98 -13.08
CA VAL A 100 -2.32 14.11 -12.38
C VAL A 100 -0.92 14.73 -12.48
N ASP A 101 -0.23 14.81 -11.35
CA ASP A 101 1.13 15.33 -11.24
C ASP A 101 2.15 14.18 -11.27
N VAL A 102 3.08 14.27 -12.21
CA VAL A 102 4.11 13.26 -12.45
C VAL A 102 5.48 13.85 -12.19
N PHE A 103 6.19 13.32 -11.21
CA PHE A 103 7.51 13.75 -10.74
C PHE A 103 8.59 12.89 -11.39
N PRO A 104 9.37 13.42 -12.34
CA PRO A 104 10.42 12.64 -12.98
C PRO A 104 11.64 12.50 -12.07
N TYR A 105 12.17 11.29 -11.96
CA TYR A 105 13.41 11.03 -11.24
C TYR A 105 14.52 10.49 -12.13
N ASP A 106 15.76 10.71 -11.69
CA ASP A 106 16.98 10.17 -12.27
C ASP A 106 17.62 9.19 -11.28
N VAL A 107 18.38 8.21 -11.79
CA VAL A 107 19.22 7.34 -10.96
C VAL A 107 20.68 7.71 -11.19
N PHE A 108 21.35 8.17 -10.14
CA PHE A 108 22.76 8.54 -10.20
C PHE A 108 23.46 8.25 -8.87
N GLY A 109 24.66 7.63 -8.94
CA GLY A 109 25.49 7.39 -7.76
C GLY A 109 24.81 6.54 -6.67
N GLY A 110 23.98 5.57 -7.05
CA GLY A 110 23.23 4.75 -6.09
C GLY A 110 22.05 5.47 -5.42
N GLN A 111 21.66 6.64 -5.94
CA GLN A 111 20.50 7.39 -5.46
C GLN A 111 19.45 7.60 -6.56
N VAL A 112 18.18 7.54 -6.17
CA VAL A 112 17.07 8.13 -6.90
C VAL A 112 16.98 9.60 -6.54
N VAL A 113 16.98 10.47 -7.54
CA VAL A 113 16.95 11.91 -7.37
C VAL A 113 15.75 12.48 -8.11
N THR A 114 14.88 13.17 -7.39
CA THR A 114 13.76 13.94 -7.96
C THR A 114 13.84 15.40 -7.51
N ARG A 115 13.13 16.29 -8.19
CA ARG A 115 13.16 17.73 -7.92
C ARG A 115 11.75 18.25 -7.73
N PHE A 116 11.55 19.07 -6.71
CA PHE A 116 10.30 19.78 -6.49
C PHE A 116 10.58 21.18 -5.95
N ALA A 117 9.94 22.19 -6.54
CA ALA A 117 10.05 23.60 -6.13
C ALA A 117 11.52 24.07 -5.95
N GLY A 118 12.39 23.65 -6.87
CA GLY A 118 13.82 23.99 -6.85
C GLY A 118 14.69 23.12 -5.94
N ARG A 119 14.10 22.37 -4.99
CA ARG A 119 14.80 21.48 -4.05
C ARG A 119 14.99 20.09 -4.65
N PHE A 120 16.18 19.52 -4.41
CA PHE A 120 16.48 18.13 -4.74
C PHE A 120 16.11 17.21 -3.57
N TYR A 121 15.37 16.15 -3.89
CA TYR A 121 15.07 15.05 -2.99
C TYR A 121 15.89 13.85 -3.44
N ARG A 122 16.62 13.26 -2.50
CA ARG A 122 17.57 12.17 -2.75
C ARG A 122 17.22 10.99 -1.86
N PHE A 123 17.07 9.85 -2.48
CA PHE A 123 16.76 8.60 -1.80
C PHE A 123 17.79 7.56 -2.22
N PRO A 124 18.37 6.77 -1.31
CA PRO A 124 19.07 5.55 -1.68
C PRO A 124 18.19 4.71 -2.63
N VAL A 125 18.77 4.18 -3.70
CA VAL A 125 18.04 3.35 -4.69
C VAL A 125 17.18 2.28 -4.01
N PRO A 126 17.64 1.52 -3.00
CA PRO A 126 16.84 0.48 -2.37
C PRO A 126 15.60 0.98 -1.60
N GLN A 127 15.49 2.28 -1.31
CA GLN A 127 14.30 2.85 -0.68
C GLN A 127 13.18 3.11 -1.70
N ILE A 128 13.53 3.29 -2.97
CA ILE A 128 12.56 3.50 -4.05
C ILE A 128 12.37 2.22 -4.85
N LEU A 129 13.45 1.56 -5.25
CA LEU A 129 13.47 0.48 -6.23
C LEU A 129 13.93 -0.87 -5.62
N PRO A 130 13.40 -1.99 -6.13
CA PRO A 130 12.30 -2.05 -7.09
C PRO A 130 10.98 -1.60 -6.46
N LEU A 131 10.05 -1.16 -7.31
CA LEU A 131 8.73 -0.75 -6.83
C LEU A 131 7.98 -1.94 -6.25
N ARG A 132 7.12 -1.68 -5.27
CA ARG A 132 6.30 -2.70 -4.59
C ARG A 132 4.81 -2.48 -4.85
N PRO A 133 3.99 -3.54 -4.87
CA PRO A 133 2.55 -3.40 -4.98
C PRO A 133 1.94 -2.82 -3.71
N VAL A 134 0.89 -2.03 -3.88
CA VAL A 134 0.16 -1.36 -2.82
C VAL A 134 -1.31 -1.20 -3.21
N LEU A 135 -2.21 -1.08 -2.24
CA LEU A 135 -3.60 -0.73 -2.51
C LEU A 135 -3.82 0.74 -2.25
N PHE A 136 -4.42 1.41 -3.23
CA PHE A 136 -4.84 2.80 -3.14
C PHE A 136 -6.25 2.89 -3.68
N GLU A 137 -7.20 3.24 -2.79
CA GLU A 137 -8.64 3.24 -3.11
C GLU A 137 -9.14 1.87 -3.62
N GLY A 138 -8.54 0.79 -3.10
CA GLY A 138 -8.87 -0.58 -3.49
C GLY A 138 -8.34 -1.00 -4.87
N VAL A 139 -7.61 -0.12 -5.58
CA VAL A 139 -6.97 -0.43 -6.87
C VAL A 139 -5.50 -0.75 -6.64
N LEU A 140 -4.98 -1.76 -7.35
CA LEU A 140 -3.57 -2.13 -7.32
C LEU A 140 -2.73 -1.01 -7.94
N ARG A 141 -1.80 -0.47 -7.15
CA ARG A 141 -0.81 0.52 -7.56
C ARG A 141 0.59 0.07 -7.16
N LEU A 142 1.59 0.84 -7.57
CA LEU A 142 2.95 0.68 -7.10
C LEU A 142 3.29 1.78 -6.10
N ALA A 143 4.17 1.48 -5.16
CA ALA A 143 4.77 2.40 -4.22
C ALA A 143 6.30 2.21 -4.22
N PRO A 144 7.07 3.16 -3.66
CA PRO A 144 8.47 2.95 -3.33
C PRO A 144 8.68 1.70 -2.48
N ALA A 145 9.84 1.05 -2.63
CA ALA A 145 10.24 -0.12 -1.83
C ALA A 145 10.07 0.09 -0.31
N CYS A 146 10.45 1.27 0.19
CA CYS A 146 10.31 1.70 1.59
C CYS A 146 9.38 2.93 1.73
N PRO A 147 8.05 2.77 1.71
CA PRO A 147 7.12 3.90 1.84
C PRO A 147 7.39 4.79 3.07
N LEU A 148 7.62 4.17 4.23
CA LEU A 148 7.84 4.87 5.49
C LEU A 148 9.14 5.70 5.49
N ALA A 149 10.25 5.13 5.00
CA ALA A 149 11.52 5.86 4.90
C ALA A 149 11.44 7.04 3.92
N VAL A 150 10.73 6.85 2.80
CA VAL A 150 10.46 7.93 1.83
C VAL A 150 9.63 9.02 2.49
N LEU A 151 8.53 8.69 3.18
CA LEU A 151 7.72 9.67 3.89
C LEU A 151 8.49 10.39 4.99
N ARG A 152 9.37 9.71 5.73
CA ARG A 152 10.24 10.35 6.72
C ARG A 152 11.16 11.40 6.09
N THR A 153 11.66 11.14 4.89
CA THR A 153 12.49 12.07 4.14
C THR A 153 11.68 13.26 3.59
N LEU A 154 10.44 13.01 3.17
CA LEU A 154 9.55 14.02 2.60
C LEU A 154 8.93 14.95 3.68
N TYR A 155 8.48 14.37 4.79
CA TYR A 155 7.64 15.03 5.79
C TYR A 155 8.26 15.10 7.20
N GLY A 156 9.34 14.36 7.47
CA GLY A 156 9.88 14.26 8.83
C GLY A 156 9.02 13.35 9.71
N ASP A 157 8.33 13.93 10.69
CA ASP A 157 7.31 13.22 11.47
C ASP A 157 6.00 13.15 10.68
N TYR A 158 5.78 12.03 10.01
CA TYR A 158 4.54 11.77 9.28
C TYR A 158 3.48 11.07 10.15
N GLY A 159 3.66 11.00 11.47
CA GLY A 159 2.60 10.57 12.40
C GLY A 159 1.62 11.70 12.75
N THR A 160 2.05 12.95 12.59
CA THR A 160 1.22 14.13 12.87
C THR A 160 0.31 14.48 11.70
N TYR A 161 -0.95 14.74 12.00
CA TYR A 161 -1.93 15.16 11.00
C TYR A 161 -1.81 16.66 10.76
N GLU A 162 -1.06 17.03 9.74
CA GLU A 162 -1.09 18.38 9.18
C GLU A 162 -2.13 18.43 8.05
N VAL A 163 -3.14 19.28 8.23
CA VAL A 163 -4.16 19.50 7.20
C VAL A 163 -3.62 20.49 6.18
N LYS A 164 -3.57 20.09 4.92
CA LYS A 164 -3.28 21.01 3.81
C LYS A 164 -4.53 21.83 3.53
N THR A 165 -4.36 23.13 3.37
CA THR A 165 -5.44 24.10 3.09
C THR A 165 -5.48 24.51 1.62
N TYR A 166 -5.31 23.55 0.70
CA TYR A 166 -5.26 23.79 -0.73
C TYR A 166 -6.28 22.93 -1.46
N ASP A 167 -7.04 23.55 -2.34
CA ASP A 167 -8.00 22.92 -3.23
C ASP A 167 -7.38 22.86 -4.64
N HIS A 168 -7.13 21.65 -5.13
CA HIS A 168 -6.47 21.47 -6.43
C HIS A 168 -7.47 21.59 -7.59
N GLN A 169 -8.76 21.33 -7.37
CA GLN A 169 -9.79 21.57 -8.39
C GLN A 169 -9.86 23.06 -8.75
N ALA A 170 -9.84 23.94 -7.74
CA ALA A 170 -9.91 25.40 -7.92
C ALA A 170 -8.54 26.11 -7.96
N GLU A 171 -7.43 25.38 -7.73
CA GLU A 171 -6.06 25.93 -7.69
C GLU A 171 -5.93 27.15 -6.75
N GLN A 172 -6.46 27.00 -5.53
CA GLN A 172 -6.47 28.07 -4.52
C GLN A 172 -6.37 27.53 -3.08
N SER A 173 -5.92 28.41 -2.17
CA SER A 173 -5.99 28.12 -0.74
C SER A 173 -7.41 28.28 -0.22
N VAL A 174 -7.84 27.35 0.64
CA VAL A 174 -9.16 27.32 1.27
C VAL A 174 -9.04 27.35 2.80
N PRO A 175 -9.96 28.01 3.52
CA PRO A 175 -9.97 27.99 4.98
C PRO A 175 -10.09 26.58 5.56
N LEU A 176 -9.49 26.34 6.73
CA LEU A 176 -9.49 25.04 7.39
C LEU A 176 -10.91 24.57 7.75
N ASP A 177 -11.77 25.50 8.19
CA ASP A 177 -13.17 25.24 8.51
C ASP A 177 -13.94 24.75 7.28
N GLU A 178 -13.68 25.31 6.09
CA GLU A 178 -14.29 24.84 4.85
C GLU A 178 -13.85 23.41 4.49
N ILE A 179 -12.56 23.09 4.63
CA ILE A 179 -12.08 21.71 4.44
C ILE A 179 -12.74 20.75 5.43
N VAL A 180 -12.77 21.13 6.70
CA VAL A 180 -13.39 20.33 7.75
C VAL A 180 -14.87 20.12 7.46
N GLU A 181 -15.58 21.13 6.96
CA GLU A 181 -16.97 21.03 6.53
C GLU A 181 -17.14 20.12 5.32
N ARG A 182 -16.30 20.23 4.28
CA ARG A 182 -16.33 19.37 3.08
C ARG A 182 -16.10 17.90 3.44
N VAL A 183 -15.03 17.63 4.18
CA VAL A 183 -14.68 16.29 4.68
C VAL A 183 -15.81 15.75 5.56
N ASN A 184 -16.29 16.54 6.52
CA ASN A 184 -17.43 16.14 7.35
C ASN A 184 -18.70 15.93 6.53
N ALA A 185 -18.99 16.71 5.51
CA ALA A 185 -20.18 16.54 4.69
C ALA A 185 -20.10 15.25 3.87
N ALA A 186 -18.94 14.95 3.29
CA ALA A 186 -18.67 13.71 2.57
C ALA A 186 -18.81 12.49 3.48
N HIS A 187 -18.31 12.58 4.72
CA HIS A 187 -18.36 11.48 5.68
C HIS A 187 -19.69 11.38 6.47
N ARG A 188 -20.35 12.49 6.83
CA ARG A 188 -21.64 12.53 7.57
C ARG A 188 -22.84 12.18 6.69
N ARG A 189 -22.78 12.42 5.37
CA ARG A 189 -23.82 11.95 4.43
C ARG A 189 -23.89 10.43 4.33
N ARG A 190 -22.93 9.72 4.93
CA ARG A 190 -23.04 8.28 5.16
C ARG A 190 -23.35 8.05 6.63
N ALA A 191 -24.37 7.24 6.88
CA ALA A 191 -24.38 6.46 8.11
C ALA A 191 -23.00 5.77 8.24
N PRO A 192 -22.45 5.57 9.45
CA PRO A 192 -21.30 4.68 9.60
C PRO A 192 -21.57 3.46 8.74
N ALA A 193 -20.62 3.11 7.86
CA ALA A 193 -20.74 1.87 7.13
C ALA A 193 -21.14 0.82 8.17
N PRO A 194 -22.27 0.10 7.99
CA PRO A 194 -22.74 -0.81 9.02
C PRO A 194 -21.53 -1.64 9.42
N ASP A 195 -21.25 -1.74 10.72
CA ASP A 195 -20.18 -2.58 11.27
C ASP A 195 -20.10 -3.87 10.41
N GLY A 196 -19.18 -3.95 9.44
CA GLY A 196 -19.40 -4.84 8.28
C GLY A 196 -18.90 -4.39 6.90
N ALA A 197 -18.34 -3.20 6.71
CA ALA A 197 -17.55 -2.93 5.50
C ALA A 197 -16.20 -3.65 5.57
N HIS A 198 -15.93 -4.51 4.59
CA HIS A 198 -14.66 -5.23 4.46
C HIS A 198 -13.51 -4.30 4.11
N SER A 199 -12.29 -4.71 4.45
CA SER A 199 -11.05 -3.99 4.13
C SER A 199 -10.80 -3.95 2.62
N ALA A 200 -10.07 -2.93 2.16
CA ALA A 200 -9.68 -2.78 0.75
C ALA A 200 -8.89 -3.99 0.21
N PHE A 201 -8.29 -4.78 1.10
CA PHE A 201 -7.57 -5.99 0.76
C PHE A 201 -8.46 -7.24 0.62
N ALA A 202 -9.68 -7.26 1.17
CA ALA A 202 -10.55 -8.43 1.09
C ALA A 202 -10.83 -8.91 -0.35
N PRO A 203 -11.03 -8.02 -1.35
CA PRO A 203 -11.12 -8.41 -2.76
C PRO A 203 -9.85 -9.08 -3.30
N VAL A 204 -8.67 -8.55 -2.95
CA VAL A 204 -7.37 -9.11 -3.35
C VAL A 204 -7.16 -10.49 -2.72
N ALA A 205 -7.45 -10.61 -1.42
CA ALA A 205 -7.44 -11.87 -0.72
C ALA A 205 -8.40 -12.86 -1.37
N GLY A 206 -9.64 -12.44 -1.68
CA GLY A 206 -10.62 -13.26 -2.38
C GLY A 206 -10.10 -13.79 -3.72
N ALA A 207 -9.52 -12.93 -4.56
CA ALA A 207 -8.94 -13.33 -5.84
C ALA A 207 -7.79 -14.34 -5.69
N ALA A 208 -6.97 -14.19 -4.65
CA ALA A 208 -5.89 -15.14 -4.36
C ALA A 208 -6.42 -16.47 -3.79
N LEU A 209 -7.36 -16.42 -2.85
CA LEU A 209 -7.99 -17.57 -2.22
C LEU A 209 -8.80 -18.38 -3.25
N ALA A 210 -9.37 -17.74 -4.28
CA ALA A 210 -10.06 -18.40 -5.39
C ALA A 210 -9.17 -19.41 -6.14
N LYS A 211 -7.83 -19.22 -6.13
CA LYS A 211 -6.86 -20.16 -6.72
C LYS A 211 -6.66 -21.42 -5.87
N GLY A 212 -6.89 -21.34 -4.57
CA GLY A 212 -6.90 -22.49 -3.65
C GLY A 212 -8.20 -23.29 -3.75
N ARG A 213 -8.31 -24.42 -3.04
CA ARG A 213 -9.54 -25.24 -2.97
C ARG A 213 -10.00 -25.42 -1.52
N GLY A 214 -11.25 -25.80 -1.32
CA GLY A 214 -11.81 -26.08 0.01
C GLY A 214 -12.22 -24.84 0.79
N ARG A 215 -12.48 -25.05 2.08
CA ARG A 215 -13.01 -24.05 3.02
C ARG A 215 -11.92 -23.07 3.43
N VAL A 216 -12.33 -21.84 3.72
CA VAL A 216 -11.49 -20.79 4.30
C VAL A 216 -11.64 -20.83 5.82
N ILE A 217 -10.53 -20.80 6.54
CA ILE A 217 -10.54 -20.47 7.96
C ILE A 217 -10.02 -19.05 8.17
N ASP A 218 -10.80 -18.20 8.82
CA ASP A 218 -10.38 -16.87 9.27
C ASP A 218 -9.87 -16.96 10.70
N LEU A 219 -8.58 -16.69 10.88
CA LEU A 219 -7.85 -16.75 12.14
C LEU A 219 -7.82 -15.40 12.89
N GLY A 220 -8.44 -14.35 12.34
CA GLY A 220 -8.43 -13.03 12.97
C GLY A 220 -9.79 -12.53 13.42
N PRO A 221 -9.80 -11.37 14.10
CA PRO A 221 -10.97 -10.82 14.76
C PRO A 221 -11.84 -10.00 13.81
N ALA A 222 -11.62 -10.02 12.49
CA ALA A 222 -12.22 -9.11 11.52
C ALA A 222 -13.49 -9.72 10.85
N PRO A 223 -14.70 -9.55 11.43
CA PRO A 223 -15.91 -10.17 10.89
C PRO A 223 -16.30 -9.65 9.50
N ALA A 224 -15.85 -8.46 9.12
CA ALA A 224 -16.22 -7.81 7.87
C ALA A 224 -15.57 -8.47 6.64
N ASP A 225 -14.27 -8.81 6.70
CA ASP A 225 -13.58 -9.51 5.61
C ASP A 225 -14.14 -10.93 5.43
N ALA A 226 -14.41 -11.62 6.53
CA ALA A 226 -15.08 -12.92 6.50
C ALA A 226 -16.48 -12.83 5.87
N ALA A 227 -17.25 -11.77 6.18
CA ALA A 227 -18.56 -11.54 5.58
C ALA A 227 -18.45 -11.29 4.06
N TYR A 228 -17.47 -10.49 3.63
CA TYR A 228 -17.20 -10.29 2.21
C TYR A 228 -16.85 -11.58 1.49
N LEU A 229 -15.92 -12.37 2.03
CA LEU A 229 -15.55 -13.66 1.45
C LEU A 229 -16.76 -14.60 1.34
N ARG A 230 -17.64 -14.66 2.36
CA ARG A 230 -18.90 -15.43 2.25
C ARG A 230 -19.79 -14.92 1.13
N ALA A 231 -19.91 -13.59 0.98
CA ALA A 231 -20.69 -12.99 -0.10
C ALA A 231 -20.11 -13.31 -1.50
N GLN A 232 -18.80 -13.54 -1.60
CA GLN A 232 -18.14 -14.02 -2.83
C GLN A 232 -18.25 -15.55 -3.03
N GLY A 233 -19.03 -16.26 -2.19
CA GLY A 233 -19.27 -17.70 -2.31
C GLY A 233 -18.25 -18.59 -1.62
N PHE A 234 -17.36 -18.05 -0.78
CA PHE A 234 -16.45 -18.87 0.03
C PHE A 234 -17.18 -19.44 1.25
N GLU A 235 -16.94 -20.72 1.55
CA GLU A 235 -17.26 -21.28 2.86
C GLU A 235 -16.19 -20.81 3.87
N VAL A 236 -16.55 -19.87 4.75
CA VAL A 236 -15.63 -19.27 5.72
C VAL A 236 -15.99 -19.67 7.14
N ASP A 237 -15.10 -20.40 7.80
CA ASP A 237 -15.18 -20.71 9.23
C ASP A 237 -14.41 -19.67 10.04
N ALA A 238 -15.03 -19.21 11.13
CA ALA A 238 -14.35 -18.36 12.10
C ALA A 238 -13.54 -19.23 13.07
N TRP A 239 -12.30 -18.85 13.34
CA TRP A 239 -11.53 -19.50 14.39
C TRP A 239 -12.02 -19.07 15.77
N ALA A 240 -12.40 -20.07 16.58
CA ALA A 240 -12.70 -19.90 17.98
C ALA A 240 -11.62 -20.61 18.83
N PRO A 241 -11.04 -19.97 19.85
CA PRO A 241 -10.15 -20.65 20.78
C PRO A 241 -10.90 -21.77 21.51
N ARG A 242 -10.26 -22.94 21.69
CA ARG A 242 -10.87 -24.07 22.40
C ARG A 242 -11.11 -23.69 23.88
N PRO A 243 -12.32 -23.95 24.43
CA PRO A 243 -12.57 -23.74 25.85
C PRO A 243 -11.60 -24.55 26.72
N GLY A 244 -11.01 -23.93 27.74
CA GLY A 244 -10.13 -24.61 28.72
C GLY A 244 -8.64 -24.68 28.36
N GLY A 245 -8.23 -24.23 27.17
CA GLY A 245 -6.84 -23.88 26.92
C GLY A 245 -6.54 -22.53 27.60
N GLY A 246 -5.46 -22.43 28.38
CA GLY A 246 -5.03 -21.14 28.93
C GLY A 246 -4.92 -20.07 27.82
N ALA A 247 -4.95 -18.78 28.19
CA ALA A 247 -4.98 -17.63 27.26
C ALA A 247 -3.93 -17.66 26.11
N ASP A 248 -2.89 -18.48 26.24
CA ASP A 248 -1.79 -18.67 25.29
C ASP A 248 -1.93 -19.86 24.32
N ALA A 249 -2.98 -20.69 24.42
CA ALA A 249 -3.11 -21.91 23.62
C ALA A 249 -3.72 -21.64 22.23
N TRP A 250 -2.87 -21.29 21.25
CA TRP A 250 -3.26 -21.27 19.83
C TRP A 250 -3.33 -22.70 19.28
N ALA A 251 -4.51 -23.31 19.32
CA ALA A 251 -4.75 -24.67 18.82
C ALA A 251 -5.82 -24.65 17.73
N ALA A 252 -5.42 -24.29 16.50
CA ALA A 252 -6.26 -24.40 15.32
C ALA A 252 -5.89 -25.70 14.58
N ASP A 253 -6.82 -26.63 14.43
CA ASP A 253 -6.63 -27.72 13.46
C ASP A 253 -6.93 -27.16 12.07
N LEU A 254 -5.88 -26.99 11.26
CA LEU A 254 -5.98 -26.43 9.92
C LEU A 254 -6.04 -27.51 8.83
N SER A 255 -5.91 -28.80 9.19
CA SER A 255 -5.72 -29.90 8.23
C SER A 255 -6.88 -30.05 7.23
N GLY A 256 -8.10 -29.64 7.61
CA GLY A 256 -9.28 -29.62 6.74
C GLY A 256 -9.42 -28.40 5.83
N TYR A 257 -8.52 -27.42 5.91
CA TYR A 257 -8.62 -26.15 5.18
C TYR A 257 -7.56 -26.04 4.10
N GLY A 258 -8.00 -25.82 2.86
CA GLY A 258 -7.11 -25.51 1.73
C GLY A 258 -6.90 -24.00 1.54
N ARG A 259 -7.44 -23.17 2.45
CA ARG A 259 -7.37 -21.70 2.41
C ARG A 259 -7.32 -21.17 3.84
N VAL A 260 -6.30 -20.38 4.17
CA VAL A 260 -6.11 -19.80 5.52
C VAL A 260 -6.04 -18.29 5.37
N TYR A 261 -6.96 -17.57 6.02
CA TYR A 261 -6.97 -16.12 6.09
C TYR A 261 -6.60 -15.70 7.52
N CYS A 262 -5.42 -15.12 7.72
CA CYS A 262 -4.99 -14.64 9.04
C CYS A 262 -5.03 -13.12 9.06
N SER A 263 -6.22 -12.57 9.33
CA SER A 263 -6.44 -11.13 9.55
C SER A 263 -5.95 -10.65 10.93
N ARG A 264 -5.41 -11.56 11.75
CA ARG A 264 -4.83 -11.21 13.05
C ARG A 264 -3.42 -10.69 12.85
N VAL A 265 -3.17 -9.47 13.30
CA VAL A 265 -1.85 -8.82 13.28
C VAL A 265 -0.84 -9.67 14.04
N LEU A 266 0.04 -10.39 13.33
CA LEU A 266 1.00 -11.35 13.91
C LEU A 266 1.84 -10.82 15.09
N PRO A 267 2.28 -9.55 15.13
CA PRO A 267 2.96 -8.96 16.29
C PRO A 267 2.14 -8.93 17.59
N THR A 268 0.81 -8.97 17.51
CA THR A 268 -0.06 -9.04 18.70
C THR A 268 -0.08 -10.43 19.34
N LEU A 269 0.49 -11.44 18.65
CA LEU A 269 0.62 -12.80 19.15
C LEU A 269 1.87 -12.94 20.00
N SER A 270 1.76 -13.64 21.13
CA SER A 270 2.93 -14.03 21.91
C SER A 270 3.86 -14.94 21.10
N ALA A 271 5.15 -14.95 21.39
CA ALA A 271 6.10 -15.81 20.69
C ALA A 271 5.70 -17.31 20.71
N ARG A 272 4.95 -17.73 21.74
CA ARG A 272 4.39 -19.09 21.83
C ARG A 272 3.22 -19.29 20.86
N GLN A 273 2.30 -18.33 20.76
CA GLN A 273 1.18 -18.32 19.81
C GLN A 273 1.70 -18.28 18.36
N GLN A 274 2.70 -17.43 18.08
CA GLN A 274 3.42 -17.37 16.81
C GLN A 274 3.99 -18.74 16.38
N ARG A 275 4.74 -19.41 17.27
CA ARG A 275 5.27 -20.76 16.99
C ARG A 275 4.17 -21.80 16.78
N ALA A 276 3.06 -21.68 17.50
CA ALA A 276 1.93 -22.58 17.36
C ALA A 276 1.21 -22.38 16.01
N LEU A 277 0.97 -21.14 15.59
CA LEU A 277 0.45 -20.81 14.27
C LEU A 277 1.32 -21.39 13.15
N LEU A 278 2.64 -21.21 13.22
CA LEU A 278 3.57 -21.79 12.24
C LEU A 278 3.48 -23.32 12.18
N ARG A 279 3.39 -24.01 13.32
CA ARG A 279 3.20 -25.46 13.34
C ARG A 279 1.87 -25.88 12.71
N CYS A 280 0.81 -25.11 12.93
CA CYS A 280 -0.49 -25.38 12.31
C CYS A 280 -0.42 -25.21 10.79
N ILE A 281 0.24 -24.15 10.30
CA ILE A 281 0.42 -23.89 8.85
C ILE A 281 1.34 -24.95 8.22
N ALA A 282 2.38 -25.42 8.92
CA ALA A 282 3.23 -26.50 8.43
C ALA A 282 2.48 -27.82 8.22
N GLY A 283 1.33 -27.99 8.90
CA GLY A 283 0.48 -29.19 8.79
C GLY A 283 -0.59 -29.11 7.70
N VAL A 284 -0.73 -28.01 6.97
CA VAL A 284 -1.71 -27.91 5.87
C VAL A 284 -1.10 -28.36 4.53
N GLY A 285 -1.97 -28.72 3.58
CA GLY A 285 -1.53 -29.21 2.27
C GLY A 285 -0.73 -28.18 1.45
N SER A 286 0.13 -28.67 0.56
CA SER A 286 1.04 -27.86 -0.27
C SER A 286 0.36 -26.88 -1.24
N GLY A 287 -0.95 -27.05 -1.47
CA GLY A 287 -1.79 -26.13 -2.27
C GLY A 287 -2.55 -25.09 -1.45
N THR A 288 -2.34 -25.02 -0.14
CA THR A 288 -3.06 -24.09 0.73
C THR A 288 -2.55 -22.66 0.53
N VAL A 289 -3.47 -21.75 0.18
CA VAL A 289 -3.20 -20.31 0.12
C VAL A 289 -3.34 -19.74 1.52
N VAL A 290 -2.31 -19.03 1.97
CA VAL A 290 -2.21 -18.40 3.28
C VAL A 290 -2.07 -16.89 3.10
N CYS A 291 -2.99 -16.14 3.69
CA CYS A 291 -2.85 -14.70 3.87
C CYS A 291 -2.40 -14.41 5.29
N LEU A 292 -1.34 -13.62 5.44
CA LEU A 292 -0.82 -13.18 6.73
C LEU A 292 -0.83 -11.67 6.83
N GLU A 293 -1.33 -11.15 7.94
CA GLU A 293 -1.27 -9.73 8.27
C GLU A 293 -0.29 -9.45 9.41
N PHE A 294 0.55 -8.44 9.27
CA PHE A 294 1.43 -7.96 10.33
C PHE A 294 1.61 -6.45 10.26
N GLN A 295 1.72 -5.82 11.42
CA GLN A 295 2.10 -4.42 11.54
C GLN A 295 3.63 -4.34 11.66
N ASP A 296 4.23 -3.27 11.16
CA ASP A 296 5.69 -3.11 11.29
C ASP A 296 6.08 -2.84 12.75
N PRO A 297 6.81 -3.74 13.44
CA PRO A 297 7.28 -3.47 14.80
C PRO A 297 8.39 -2.40 14.82
N ALA A 298 9.01 -2.10 13.67
CA ALA A 298 10.19 -1.26 13.55
C ALA A 298 9.89 0.21 13.22
N ASP A 299 8.61 0.63 13.21
CA ASP A 299 8.23 2.05 13.21
C ASP A 299 8.89 2.79 14.41
N ALA A 300 9.08 2.07 15.53
CA ALA A 300 9.82 2.55 16.70
C ALA A 300 11.36 2.58 16.54
N ALA A 301 11.93 1.81 15.62
CA ALA A 301 13.38 1.67 15.40
C ALA A 301 13.89 2.38 14.13
N GLY A 302 12.99 2.91 13.29
CA GLY A 302 13.32 3.61 12.05
C GLY A 302 13.82 2.70 10.92
N LEU A 303 13.59 1.40 10.99
CA LEU A 303 13.96 0.44 9.93
C LEU A 303 12.70 0.03 9.17
N THR A 304 12.66 0.19 7.85
CA THR A 304 11.52 -0.26 7.03
C THR A 304 11.87 -1.58 6.32
N PRO A 305 11.00 -2.59 6.37
CA PRO A 305 11.18 -3.82 5.62
C PRO A 305 10.88 -3.63 4.12
N VAL A 306 11.81 -4.08 3.28
CA VAL A 306 11.68 -4.21 1.83
C VAL A 306 11.64 -5.67 1.48
N ALA A 307 10.51 -6.12 0.95
CA ALA A 307 10.47 -7.34 0.17
C ALA A 307 10.15 -6.95 -1.27
N ASN A 308 10.92 -7.52 -2.20
CA ASN A 308 10.62 -7.46 -3.63
C ASN A 308 9.60 -8.53 -4.05
N ASP A 309 8.92 -9.14 -3.07
CA ASP A 309 7.87 -10.12 -3.32
C ASP A 309 6.59 -9.37 -3.75
N GLN A 310 6.18 -9.57 -5.01
CA GLN A 310 4.96 -8.98 -5.57
C GLN A 310 3.67 -9.45 -4.88
N ARG A 311 3.76 -10.39 -3.94
CA ARG A 311 2.65 -10.89 -3.14
C ARG A 311 2.59 -10.22 -1.76
N LEU A 312 3.51 -9.31 -1.46
CA LEU A 312 3.51 -8.50 -0.24
C LEU A 312 2.89 -7.13 -0.51
N PHE A 313 1.72 -6.91 0.09
CA PHE A 313 0.95 -5.68 0.00
C PHE A 313 1.16 -4.85 1.25
N PHE A 314 0.96 -3.55 1.13
CA PHE A 314 0.95 -2.62 2.24
C PHE A 314 -0.30 -1.75 2.16
N ASP A 315 -0.98 -1.59 3.29
CA ASP A 315 -2.25 -0.90 3.39
C ASP A 315 -2.50 -0.48 4.84
N GLY A 316 -2.76 0.81 5.08
CA GLY A 316 -3.12 1.33 6.40
C GLY A 316 -2.07 1.11 7.51
N GLY A 317 -0.78 1.00 7.16
CA GLY A 317 0.29 0.68 8.11
C GLY A 317 0.49 -0.82 8.38
N HIS A 318 -0.31 -1.67 7.73
CA HIS A 318 -0.22 -3.12 7.82
C HIS A 318 0.41 -3.69 6.55
N PHE A 319 1.29 -4.66 6.74
CA PHE A 319 1.78 -5.54 5.70
C PHE A 319 0.88 -6.76 5.59
N ARG A 320 0.55 -7.13 4.37
CA ARG A 320 -0.31 -8.30 4.07
C ARG A 320 0.39 -9.16 3.03
N TRP A 321 0.67 -10.42 3.36
CA TRP A 321 1.45 -11.30 2.50
C TRP A 321 0.62 -12.50 2.05
N LEU A 322 0.55 -12.71 0.74
CA LEU A 322 -0.08 -13.87 0.13
C LEU A 322 0.97 -14.94 -0.21
N LEU A 323 0.89 -16.08 0.45
CA LEU A 323 1.88 -17.16 0.34
C LEU A 323 1.19 -18.52 0.21
N GLY A 324 1.85 -19.49 -0.41
CA GLY A 324 1.53 -20.90 -0.23
C GLY A 324 2.03 -21.39 1.13
N ALA A 325 1.38 -22.39 1.71
CA ALA A 325 1.76 -22.92 3.04
C ALA A 325 3.24 -23.34 3.15
N ASN A 326 3.78 -23.97 2.11
CA ASN A 326 5.21 -24.33 2.05
C ASN A 326 6.12 -23.08 2.03
N GLU A 327 5.66 -22.01 1.41
CA GLU A 327 6.39 -20.75 1.31
C GLU A 327 6.37 -19.98 2.64
N VAL A 328 5.29 -20.08 3.41
CA VAL A 328 5.21 -19.48 4.76
C VAL A 328 6.35 -19.97 5.65
N MET A 329 6.66 -21.26 5.60
CA MET A 329 7.74 -21.84 6.40
C MET A 329 9.12 -21.33 5.98
N TYR A 330 9.32 -21.15 4.67
CA TYR A 330 10.55 -20.56 4.14
C TYR A 330 10.64 -19.05 4.44
N ALA A 331 9.54 -18.33 4.32
CA ALA A 331 9.44 -16.89 4.48
C ALA A 331 9.57 -16.42 5.94
N LEU A 332 8.99 -17.16 6.89
CA LEU A 332 8.97 -16.78 8.30
C LEU A 332 10.03 -17.51 9.14
N GLY A 333 10.39 -18.73 8.75
CA GLY A 333 11.35 -19.56 9.47
C GLY A 333 10.89 -19.99 10.86
N ALA A 334 11.76 -20.69 11.59
CA ALA A 334 11.50 -21.10 12.96
C ALA A 334 11.48 -19.87 13.88
N GLY A 335 10.28 -19.45 14.31
CA GLY A 335 10.12 -18.35 15.28
C GLY A 335 10.21 -16.95 14.69
N PHE A 336 9.84 -16.75 13.42
CA PHE A 336 9.80 -15.44 12.74
C PHE A 336 11.17 -14.79 12.48
N GLY A 337 12.28 -15.50 12.74
CA GLY A 337 13.63 -15.00 12.46
C GLY A 337 13.92 -14.78 10.96
N VAL A 338 13.24 -15.48 10.05
CA VAL A 338 13.45 -15.34 8.60
C VAL A 338 12.62 -14.21 8.00
N LEU A 339 11.54 -13.76 8.65
CA LEU A 339 10.84 -12.53 8.27
C LEU A 339 11.82 -11.34 8.27
N HIS A 340 12.81 -11.34 9.16
CA HIS A 340 13.88 -10.32 9.22
C HIS A 340 14.96 -10.47 8.14
N HIS A 341 15.07 -11.64 7.50
CA HIS A 341 16.04 -11.91 6.42
C HIS A 341 15.41 -11.80 5.02
N ALA A 342 14.12 -12.14 4.89
CA ALA A 342 13.35 -12.00 3.64
C ALA A 342 12.92 -10.55 3.39
N LEU A 343 12.78 -9.77 4.46
CA LEU A 343 12.60 -8.33 4.41
C LEU A 343 13.96 -7.66 4.59
N GLY A 344 14.55 -7.13 3.51
CA GLY A 344 15.72 -6.26 3.62
C GLY A 344 15.38 -5.09 4.53
N ARG A 345 16.23 -4.78 5.50
CA ARG A 345 15.99 -3.68 6.44
C ARG A 345 16.81 -2.48 6.03
N PHE A 346 16.14 -1.39 5.68
CA PHE A 346 16.80 -0.13 5.37
C PHE A 346 16.49 0.89 6.46
N GLY A 347 17.54 1.52 6.98
CA GLY A 347 17.43 2.65 7.90
C GLY A 347 17.28 3.98 7.17
N PRO A 348 17.12 5.07 7.94
CA PRO A 348 16.87 6.41 7.41
C PRO A 348 18.14 7.08 6.87
N THR A 349 19.32 6.49 7.10
CA THR A 349 20.62 6.99 6.63
C THR A 349 21.30 6.01 5.67
N PRO A 350 22.13 6.50 4.72
CA PRO A 350 22.89 5.68 3.76
C PRO A 350 23.87 4.69 4.41
N THR A 351 24.09 4.79 5.71
CA THR A 351 25.03 3.98 6.50
C THR A 351 24.37 2.90 7.35
N SER A 352 23.06 2.65 7.18
CA SER A 352 22.48 1.43 7.73
C SER A 352 22.94 0.24 6.88
N ASP A 353 24.01 -0.38 7.38
CA ASP A 353 24.71 -1.56 6.88
C ASP A 353 23.81 -2.51 6.07
N PRO A 354 24.22 -2.94 4.86
CA PRO A 354 23.55 -4.02 4.17
C PRO A 354 23.74 -5.30 4.99
N VAL A 355 22.76 -5.66 5.84
CA VAL A 355 22.67 -7.04 6.35
C VAL A 355 22.15 -7.93 5.21
N LEU A 356 22.99 -8.11 4.21
CA LEU A 356 22.89 -9.12 3.17
C LEU A 356 24.31 -9.42 2.68
N THR A 357 25.08 -10.19 3.47
CA THR A 357 25.95 -11.25 2.92
C THR A 357 26.56 -12.10 4.04
N GLN A 358 26.67 -13.41 3.75
CA GLN A 358 27.32 -14.49 4.51
C GLN A 358 26.44 -15.28 5.50
N LEU A 359 25.83 -16.35 4.98
CA LEU A 359 26.06 -17.66 5.57
C LEU A 359 26.21 -18.70 4.45
N ILE A 360 27.48 -18.82 4.05
CA ILE A 360 28.22 -20.02 3.65
C ILE A 360 27.40 -21.32 3.59
N LEU A 361 27.43 -21.95 2.41
CA LEU A 361 27.22 -23.37 2.18
C LEU A 361 27.80 -24.22 3.32
N ILE A 362 26.97 -25.01 3.99
CA ILE A 362 27.44 -26.26 4.59
C ILE A 362 26.79 -27.40 3.82
N LYS A 363 27.66 -28.16 3.17
CA LYS A 363 27.38 -29.35 2.37
C LYS A 363 27.38 -30.56 3.31
N LEU A 364 26.19 -31.06 3.63
CA LEU A 364 25.72 -32.47 3.60
C LEU A 364 24.48 -32.60 4.48
#